data_AF-A0A3A5JP75-F1
#
_entry.id   AF-A0A3A5JP75-F1
#
_cell.length_a   1.000
_cell.length_b   1.000
_cell.length_c   1.000
_cell.angle_alpha   90.00
_cell.angle_beta   90.00
_cell.angle_gamma   90.00
#
_symmetry.space_group_name_H-M   'P 1'
#
loop_
_entity.id
_entity.type
_entity.pdbx_description
1 polymer ?
#
loop_
_entity_poly.entity_id
_entity_poly.type
_entity_poly.pdbx_seq_one_letter_code
_entity_poly.pdbx_strand_id
1 'polypeptide(L)'
;MTDNEDVEITEVQTVALRRQRADRGTVIVSIPEAIQAAGLEDGGSFRFDPGSVEEIGMLAAVGGEESVDGRSEPLARNIRKEGRDGETLRLVIPQKALSELVDPESIDWEDPPEVNVWAGERLLAFEIADTAERTINFDRGEATSRDE
;
A
#
# COMPACT_ATOMS: atom_id res chain seq x y z
N MET A 1 -20.80 -19.80 16.41
CA MET A 1 -20.99 -18.34 16.33
C MET A 1 -19.59 -17.81 16.18
N THR A 2 -19.19 -17.44 14.97
CA THR A 2 -17.93 -16.73 14.76
C THR A 2 -18.29 -15.28 14.99
N ASP A 3 -17.85 -14.70 16.09
CA ASP A 3 -17.86 -13.25 16.24
C ASP A 3 -17.09 -12.70 15.03
N ASN A 4 -17.81 -12.04 14.11
CA ASN A 4 -17.18 -11.15 13.16
C ASN A 4 -16.80 -9.94 14.00
N GLU A 5 -15.61 -9.97 14.58
CA GLU A 5 -15.03 -8.81 15.24
C GLU A 5 -14.67 -7.83 14.11
N ASP A 6 -15.44 -6.74 14.02
CA ASP A 6 -15.15 -5.65 13.10
C ASP A 6 -13.77 -5.07 13.47
N VAL A 7 -12.77 -5.31 12.63
CA VAL A 7 -11.43 -4.75 12.82
C VAL A 7 -11.42 -3.32 12.30
N GLU A 8 -11.24 -2.36 13.21
CA GLU A 8 -11.10 -0.95 12.83
C GLU A 8 -9.74 -0.71 12.16
N ILE A 9 -9.77 -0.18 10.94
CA ILE A 9 -8.58 0.31 10.23
C ILE A 9 -8.71 1.79 9.96
N THR A 10 -7.59 2.50 9.97
CA THR A 10 -7.53 3.93 9.64
C THR A 10 -6.43 4.20 8.64
N GLU A 11 -6.58 5.24 7.83
CA GLU A 11 -5.53 5.69 6.95
C GLU A 11 -4.37 6.26 7.75
N VAL A 12 -3.17 5.71 7.55
CA VAL A 12 -1.98 6.10 8.31
C VAL A 12 -1.03 6.93 7.46
N GLN A 13 -0.80 6.51 6.21
CA GLN A 13 0.15 7.18 5.33
C GLN A 13 -0.10 6.85 3.86
N THR A 14 0.33 7.74 2.97
CA THR A 14 0.38 7.52 1.53
C THR A 14 1.84 7.39 1.09
N VAL A 15 2.15 6.40 0.24
CA VAL A 15 3.53 6.15 -0.22
C VAL A 15 3.59 5.78 -1.69
N ALA A 16 4.60 6.26 -2.40
CA ALA A 16 4.90 5.83 -3.76
C ALA A 16 5.40 4.37 -3.79
N LEU A 17 4.89 3.57 -4.74
CA LEU A 17 5.47 2.26 -5.04
C LEU A 17 6.90 2.42 -5.56
N ARG A 18 7.82 1.59 -5.08
CA ARG A 18 9.22 1.63 -5.55
C ARG A 18 9.68 0.27 -6.05
N ARG A 19 10.36 0.26 -7.19
CA ARG A 19 10.99 -0.95 -7.71
C ARG A 19 12.40 -1.10 -7.12
N GLN A 20 12.63 -2.18 -6.36
CA GLN A 20 13.94 -2.43 -5.74
C GLN A 20 15.00 -2.86 -6.75
N ARG A 21 14.60 -3.62 -7.79
CA ARG A 21 15.49 -4.02 -8.91
C ARG A 21 14.71 -4.07 -10.22
N ALA A 22 15.26 -3.43 -11.25
CA ALA A 22 14.71 -3.46 -12.61
C ALA A 22 14.48 -4.90 -13.09
N ASP A 23 15.43 -5.81 -12.90
CA ASP A 23 15.33 -7.16 -13.51
C ASP A 23 14.43 -8.15 -12.78
N ARG A 24 13.98 -7.85 -11.56
CA ARG A 24 13.22 -8.83 -10.72
C ARG A 24 11.79 -8.42 -10.38
N GLY A 25 11.34 -7.25 -10.85
CA GLY A 25 9.96 -6.78 -10.62
C GLY A 25 9.57 -6.70 -9.13
N THR A 26 10.54 -6.60 -8.23
CA THR A 26 10.26 -6.57 -6.79
C THR A 26 9.85 -5.17 -6.39
N VAL A 27 8.61 -5.04 -5.93
CA VAL A 27 8.05 -3.77 -5.46
C VAL A 27 8.12 -3.70 -3.95
N ILE A 28 8.60 -2.57 -3.45
CA ILE A 28 8.75 -2.26 -2.04
C ILE A 28 7.96 -1.01 -1.68
N VAL A 29 7.46 -0.99 -0.46
CA VAL A 29 6.84 0.16 0.18
C VAL A 29 7.53 0.42 1.52
N SER A 30 7.82 1.68 1.81
CA SER A 30 8.46 2.11 3.07
C SER A 30 7.38 2.70 3.98
N ILE A 31 6.92 1.91 4.94
CA ILE A 31 5.69 2.16 5.70
C ILE A 31 5.90 2.05 7.22
N PRO A 32 6.84 2.81 7.80
CA PRO A 32 7.17 2.69 9.22
C PRO A 32 6.00 3.05 10.13
N GLU A 33 5.16 4.01 9.76
CA GLU A 33 4.04 4.46 10.59
C GLU A 33 2.91 3.42 10.56
N ALA A 34 2.59 2.88 9.39
CA ALA A 34 1.57 1.83 9.26
C ALA A 34 1.98 0.53 9.97
N ILE A 35 3.26 0.13 9.87
CA ILE A 35 3.75 -1.07 10.57
C ILE A 35 3.67 -0.89 12.09
N GLN A 36 4.01 0.29 12.60
CA GLN A 36 3.87 0.61 14.03
C GLN A 36 2.41 0.66 14.47
N ALA A 37 1.52 1.25 13.66
CA ALA A 37 0.09 1.28 13.92
C ALA A 37 -0.53 -0.12 13.94
N ALA A 38 0.02 -1.05 13.15
CA ALA A 38 -0.33 -2.47 13.20
C ALA A 38 0.24 -3.22 14.41
N GLY A 39 1.00 -2.56 15.28
CA GLY A 39 1.61 -3.14 16.47
C GLY A 39 2.76 -4.09 16.16
N LEU A 40 3.44 -3.90 15.03
CA LEU A 40 4.52 -4.79 14.58
C LEU A 40 5.85 -4.04 14.42
N GLU A 41 6.93 -4.83 14.36
CA GLU A 41 8.30 -4.35 14.26
C GLU A 41 9.17 -5.26 13.38
N ASP A 42 10.45 -4.93 13.31
CA ASP A 42 11.44 -5.74 12.58
C ASP A 42 11.48 -7.19 13.09
N GLY A 43 11.55 -8.13 12.15
CA GLY A 43 11.46 -9.56 12.46
C GLY A 43 10.06 -10.13 12.29
N GLY A 44 9.01 -9.32 12.42
CA GLY A 44 7.63 -9.70 12.09
C GLY A 44 7.41 -9.92 10.59
N SER A 45 6.21 -10.32 10.23
CA SER A 45 5.82 -10.56 8.83
C SER A 45 4.36 -10.22 8.57
N PHE A 46 4.05 -10.02 7.29
CA PHE A 46 2.69 -9.90 6.79
C PHE A 46 2.40 -10.97 5.75
N ARG A 47 1.21 -11.56 5.82
CA ARG A 47 0.64 -12.46 4.81
C ARG A 47 -0.37 -11.69 3.99
N PHE A 48 -0.08 -11.49 2.71
CA PHE A 48 -0.98 -10.79 1.80
C PHE A 48 -2.12 -11.70 1.35
N ASP A 49 -3.31 -11.13 1.23
CA ASP A 49 -4.47 -11.80 0.66
C ASP A 49 -4.91 -11.11 -0.64
N PRO A 50 -4.49 -11.62 -1.81
CA PRO A 50 -4.88 -11.04 -3.10
C PRO A 50 -6.40 -11.02 -3.32
N GLY A 51 -7.15 -11.98 -2.74
CA GLY A 51 -8.61 -12.09 -2.92
C GLY A 51 -9.37 -10.90 -2.32
N SER A 52 -8.82 -10.29 -1.27
CA SER A 52 -9.41 -9.12 -0.64
C SER A 52 -9.63 -7.93 -1.58
N VAL A 53 -8.88 -7.79 -2.67
CA VAL A 53 -9.12 -6.70 -3.64
C VAL A 53 -10.49 -6.85 -4.29
N GLU A 54 -10.88 -8.07 -4.66
CA GLU A 54 -12.21 -8.33 -5.24
C GLU A 54 -13.34 -8.20 -4.20
N GLU A 55 -13.04 -8.47 -2.93
CA GLU A 55 -14.03 -8.47 -1.85
C GLU A 55 -14.28 -7.08 -1.24
N ILE A 56 -13.22 -6.31 -1.02
CA ILE A 56 -13.26 -5.03 -0.29
C ILE A 56 -12.63 -3.86 -1.06
N GLY A 57 -12.12 -4.09 -2.27
CA GLY A 57 -11.48 -3.05 -3.10
C GLY A 57 -10.06 -2.69 -2.67
N MET A 58 -9.49 -3.40 -1.70
CA MET A 58 -8.18 -3.14 -1.12
C MET A 58 -7.39 -4.41 -0.96
N LEU A 59 -6.07 -4.31 -1.09
CA LEU A 59 -5.18 -5.43 -0.82
C LEU A 59 -4.91 -5.50 0.69
N ALA A 60 -5.48 -6.48 1.38
CA ALA A 60 -5.26 -6.73 2.79
C ALA A 60 -4.00 -7.57 3.04
N ALA A 61 -3.37 -7.36 4.19
CA ALA A 61 -2.30 -8.19 4.69
C ALA A 61 -2.37 -8.36 6.21
N VAL A 62 -2.38 -9.61 6.66
CA VAL A 62 -2.46 -9.97 8.08
C VAL A 62 -1.06 -10.12 8.65
N GLY A 63 -0.80 -9.38 9.71
CA GLY A 63 0.46 -9.30 10.39
C GLY A 63 0.63 -10.35 11.49
N GLY A 64 1.88 -10.79 11.68
CA GLY A 64 2.27 -11.68 12.76
C GLY A 64 3.67 -11.37 13.27
N GLU A 65 3.91 -11.65 14.55
CA GLU A 65 5.21 -11.49 15.21
C GLU A 65 6.23 -12.53 14.70
N GLU A 66 5.73 -13.65 14.16
CA GLU A 66 6.56 -14.69 13.58
C GLU A 66 7.22 -14.23 12.28
N SER A 67 8.49 -14.58 12.12
CA SER A 67 9.26 -14.26 10.92
C SER A 67 8.95 -15.26 9.81
N VAL A 68 8.00 -14.91 8.95
CA VAL A 68 7.61 -15.73 7.79
C VAL A 68 8.04 -15.03 6.49
N ASP A 69 8.64 -15.81 5.59
CA ASP A 69 9.17 -15.31 4.31
C ASP A 69 8.52 -15.98 3.09
N GLY A 70 8.86 -15.44 1.92
CA GLY A 70 8.35 -15.90 0.63
C GLY A 70 8.80 -17.29 0.19
N ARG A 71 9.72 -17.95 0.91
CA ARG A 71 10.23 -19.29 0.56
C ARG A 71 9.31 -20.37 1.12
N SER A 72 8.85 -20.17 2.35
CA SER A 72 7.91 -21.08 3.02
C SER A 72 6.47 -20.74 2.68
N GLU A 73 6.15 -19.46 2.54
CA GLU A 73 4.80 -18.97 2.23
C GLU A 73 4.86 -17.90 1.13
N PRO A 74 4.46 -18.19 -0.13
CA PRO A 74 4.69 -17.30 -1.27
C PRO A 74 4.10 -15.88 -1.14
N LEU A 75 3.07 -15.73 -0.31
CA LEU A 75 2.38 -14.46 -0.03
C LEU A 75 2.84 -13.80 1.28
N ALA A 76 3.74 -14.42 2.05
CA ALA A 76 4.27 -13.84 3.27
C ALA A 76 5.55 -13.05 3.02
N ARG A 77 5.71 -11.90 3.65
CA ARG A 77 6.92 -11.08 3.56
C ARG A 77 7.31 -10.56 4.93
N ASN A 78 8.59 -10.68 5.25
CA ASN A 78 9.13 -10.10 6.47
C ASN A 78 9.14 -8.58 6.39
N ILE A 79 8.89 -7.96 7.53
CA ILE A 79 9.25 -6.57 7.78
C ILE A 79 10.79 -6.51 7.82
N ARG A 80 11.36 -5.52 7.12
CA ARG A 80 12.81 -5.31 7.09
C ARG A 80 13.15 -3.89 7.47
N LYS A 81 14.15 -3.71 8.33
CA LYS A 81 14.83 -2.41 8.50
C LYS A 81 15.73 -2.08 7.31
N GLU A 82 15.72 -0.81 6.90
CA GLU A 82 16.63 -0.21 5.93
C GLU A 82 16.99 1.23 6.35
N GLY A 83 18.09 1.77 5.81
CA GLY A 83 18.61 3.10 6.12
C GLY A 83 19.79 3.08 7.09
N ARG A 84 20.46 4.23 7.28
CA ARG A 84 21.36 4.41 8.43
C ARG A 84 20.51 4.27 9.69
N ASP A 85 21.00 3.51 10.66
CA ASP A 85 20.34 3.28 11.96
C ASP A 85 19.01 2.48 11.93
N GLY A 86 18.58 2.00 10.76
CA GLY A 86 17.42 1.10 10.66
C GLY A 86 16.06 1.78 10.94
N GLU A 87 16.00 3.08 10.70
CA GLU A 87 14.83 3.93 10.98
C GLU A 87 13.67 3.69 10.00
N THR A 88 13.93 3.10 8.83
CA THR A 88 12.89 2.83 7.83
C THR A 88 12.49 1.36 7.86
N LEU A 89 11.21 1.11 8.15
CA LEU A 89 10.61 -0.21 7.98
C LEU A 89 10.01 -0.32 6.58
N ARG A 90 10.38 -1.38 5.87
CA ARG A 90 9.88 -1.66 4.53
C ARG A 90 9.22 -3.03 4.45
N LEU A 91 8.30 -3.12 3.50
CA LEU A 91 7.63 -4.35 3.12
C LEU A 91 7.77 -4.55 1.62
N VAL A 92 8.01 -5.79 1.21
CA VAL A 92 7.92 -6.19 -0.20
C VAL A 92 6.47 -6.59 -0.46
N ILE A 93 5.88 -6.14 -1.56
CA ILE A 93 4.57 -6.64 -1.99
C ILE A 93 4.81 -7.82 -2.94
N PRO A 94 4.27 -9.03 -2.67
CA PRO A 94 4.35 -10.15 -3.59
C PRO A 94 3.77 -9.76 -4.96
N GLN A 95 4.44 -10.12 -6.06
CA GLN A 95 3.98 -9.76 -7.41
C GLN A 95 2.53 -10.19 -7.66
N LYS A 96 2.15 -11.40 -7.23
CA LYS A 96 0.76 -11.88 -7.34
C LYS A 96 -0.24 -10.97 -6.61
N ALA A 97 0.11 -10.49 -5.43
CA ALA A 97 -0.76 -9.59 -4.66
C ALA A 97 -0.81 -8.19 -5.29
N LEU A 98 0.33 -7.69 -5.77
CA LEU A 98 0.41 -6.42 -6.46
C LEU A 98 -0.45 -6.41 -7.74
N SER A 99 -0.41 -7.49 -8.52
CA SER A 99 -1.16 -7.59 -9.79
C SER A 99 -2.68 -7.45 -9.63
N GLU A 100 -3.22 -7.77 -8.46
CA GLU A 100 -4.64 -7.54 -8.18
C GLU A 100 -4.93 -6.05 -7.94
N LEU A 101 -3.98 -5.32 -7.38
CA LEU A 101 -4.10 -3.89 -7.09
C LEU A 101 -3.81 -3.01 -8.32
N VAL A 102 -2.76 -3.37 -9.07
CA VAL A 102 -2.32 -2.66 -10.28
C VAL A 102 -1.48 -3.60 -11.15
N ASP A 103 -1.66 -3.51 -12.47
CA ASP A 103 -0.82 -4.26 -13.41
C ASP A 103 0.63 -3.76 -13.37
N PRO A 104 1.62 -4.57 -12.93
CA PRO A 104 2.99 -4.11 -12.72
C PRO A 104 3.73 -3.79 -14.03
N GLU A 105 3.25 -4.32 -15.16
CA GLU A 105 3.83 -4.05 -16.48
C GLU A 105 3.35 -2.70 -17.05
N SER A 106 2.22 -2.19 -16.56
CA SER A 106 1.62 -0.91 -16.93
C SER A 106 2.09 0.27 -16.09
N ILE A 107 2.86 0.02 -15.02
CA ILE A 107 3.38 1.09 -14.15
C ILE A 107 4.49 1.87 -14.85
N ASP A 108 4.32 3.20 -14.94
CA ASP A 108 5.40 4.12 -15.21
C ASP A 108 6.29 4.23 -13.96
N TRP A 109 7.52 3.73 -14.03
CA TRP A 109 8.43 3.75 -12.88
C TRP A 109 9.20 5.07 -12.73
N GLU A 110 9.07 5.99 -13.70
CA GLU A 110 9.57 7.36 -13.58
C GLU A 110 8.60 8.22 -12.75
N ASP A 111 7.30 7.91 -12.81
CA ASP A 111 6.23 8.49 -12.00
C ASP A 111 5.34 7.38 -11.40
N PRO A 112 5.86 6.61 -10.41
CA PRO A 112 5.16 5.44 -9.91
C PRO A 112 3.89 5.84 -9.14
N PRO A 113 2.82 5.02 -9.22
CA PRO A 113 1.60 5.30 -8.50
C PRO A 113 1.84 5.27 -6.99
N GLU A 114 1.07 6.09 -6.30
CA GLU A 114 1.02 6.11 -4.84
C GLU A 114 -0.02 5.12 -4.33
N VAL A 115 0.18 4.63 -3.12
CA VAL A 115 -0.77 3.79 -2.41
C VAL A 115 -1.11 4.42 -1.07
N ASN A 116 -2.40 4.48 -0.76
CA ASN A 116 -2.87 4.74 0.59
C ASN A 116 -2.69 3.47 1.40
N VAL A 117 -2.12 3.64 2.60
CA VAL A 117 -1.83 2.54 3.52
C VAL A 117 -2.66 2.74 4.76
N TRP A 118 -3.55 1.80 4.99
CA TRP A 118 -4.41 1.78 6.15
C TRP A 118 -3.92 0.70 7.11
N ALA A 119 -4.04 0.97 8.41
CA ALA A 119 -3.60 0.03 9.43
C ALA A 119 -4.64 -0.10 10.55
N GLY A 120 -4.74 -1.31 11.08
CA GLY A 120 -5.44 -1.66 12.31
C GLY A 120 -4.61 -2.70 13.07
N GLU A 121 -5.11 -3.20 14.20
CA GLU A 121 -4.36 -4.17 15.01
C GLU A 121 -3.97 -5.41 14.17
N ARG A 122 -2.66 -5.58 13.92
CA ARG A 122 -2.10 -6.64 13.08
C ARG A 122 -2.67 -6.70 11.65
N LEU A 123 -3.22 -5.61 11.12
CA LEU A 123 -3.81 -5.57 9.79
C LEU A 123 -3.25 -4.38 9.01
N LEU A 124 -2.91 -4.61 7.75
CA LEU A 124 -2.65 -3.57 6.76
C LEU A 124 -3.63 -3.72 5.61
N ALA A 125 -4.02 -2.60 5.01
CA ALA A 125 -4.72 -2.56 3.74
C ALA A 125 -4.06 -1.53 2.81
N PHE A 126 -4.02 -1.85 1.52
CA PHE A 126 -3.43 -1.01 0.49
C PHE A 126 -4.47 -0.70 -0.60
N GLU A 127 -4.56 0.57 -0.98
CA GLU A 127 -5.41 1.07 -2.06
C GLU A 127 -4.55 1.94 -2.98
N ILE A 128 -4.76 1.91 -4.30
CA ILE A 128 -4.11 2.88 -5.19
C ILE A 128 -4.64 4.26 -4.85
N ALA A 129 -3.75 5.19 -4.47
CA ALA A 129 -4.11 6.58 -4.33
C ALA A 129 -4.39 7.11 -5.75
N ASP A 130 -5.66 7.39 -6.03
CA ASP A 130 -6.14 7.78 -7.35
C ASP A 130 -5.33 8.97 -7.89
N THR A 131 -4.44 8.72 -8.87
CA THR A 131 -3.69 9.75 -9.60
C THR A 131 -4.53 10.39 -10.69
N ALA A 132 -5.87 10.32 -10.62
CA ALA A 132 -6.68 11.14 -11.50
C ALA A 132 -6.36 12.62 -11.23
N GLU A 133 -5.60 13.20 -12.16
CA GLU A 133 -5.57 14.63 -12.40
C GLU A 133 -7.01 15.09 -12.61
N ARG A 134 -7.70 15.45 -11.52
CA ARG A 134 -8.96 16.19 -11.62
C ARG A 134 -8.58 17.56 -12.14
N THR A 135 -8.53 17.68 -13.46
CA THR A 135 -8.50 18.97 -14.14
C THR A 135 -9.78 19.70 -13.77
N ILE A 136 -9.72 20.53 -12.71
CA ILE A 136 -10.78 21.48 -12.41
C ILE A 136 -10.69 22.56 -13.49
N ASN A 137 -11.52 22.41 -14.52
CA ASN A 137 -11.81 23.52 -15.41
C ASN A 137 -12.54 24.59 -14.59
N PHE A 138 -11.79 25.60 -14.13
CA PHE A 138 -12.40 26.86 -13.74
C PHE A 138 -12.91 27.50 -15.02
N ASP A 139 -14.19 27.29 -15.33
CA ASP A 139 -14.92 28.21 -16.17
C ASP A 139 -15.00 29.53 -15.38
N ARG A 140 -13.96 30.36 -15.55
CA ARG A 140 -13.99 31.75 -15.13
C ARG A 140 -15.02 32.41 -16.03
N GLY A 141 -16.28 32.35 -15.60
CA GLY A 141 -17.37 33.08 -16.20
C GLY A 141 -16.91 34.52 -16.40
N GLU A 142 -16.76 34.89 -17.67
CA GLU A 142 -16.41 36.22 -18.08
C GLU A 142 -17.62 37.10 -17.72
N ALA A 143 -17.54 37.75 -16.55
CA ALA A 143 -18.49 38.77 -16.15
C ALA A 143 -18.29 39.99 -17.04
N THR A 144 -18.91 39.98 -18.23
CA THR A 144 -19.17 41.21 -18.97
C THR A 144 -20.49 41.80 -18.47
N SER A 145 -20.35 42.74 -17.53
CA SER A 145 -21.38 43.72 -17.20
C SER A 145 -20.92 45.08 -17.75
N ARG A 146 -21.56 45.57 -18.82
CA ARG A 146 -21.78 47.00 -19.15
C ARG A 146 -22.49 47.09 -20.51
N ASP A 147 -23.78 47.43 -20.59
CA ASP A 147 -24.37 48.78 -20.52
C ASP A 147 -23.90 49.69 -21.66
N GLU A 148 -24.61 49.63 -22.80
CA GLU A 148 -25.15 50.77 -23.56
C GLU A 148 -26.16 50.30 -24.64
#